data_AF-A0A5K1F304-F1
#
_entry.id   AF-A0A5K1F304-F1
#
_cell.length_a   1.000
_cell.length_b   1.000
_cell.length_c   1.000
_cell.angle_alpha   90.00
_cell.angle_beta   90.00
_cell.angle_gamma   90.00
#
_symmetry.space_group_name_H-M   'P 1'
#
loop_
_entity.id
_entity.type
_entity.pdbx_description
1 polymer ?
#
loop_
_entity_poly.entity_id
_entity_poly.type
_entity_poly.pdbx_seq_one_letter_code
_entity_poly.pdbx_strand_id
1 'polypeptide(L)' 'DSENDHIYHSELFTLTKKMARGGPQKINFTVPLFEPHPAQYYIRAVSDSWLQSEAIHAISFLNLTLPEVICRTVQLDT' A
#
# COMPACT_ATOMS: atom_id res chain seq x y z
N ASP A 1 -3.85 6.22 -6.83
CA ASP A 1 -3.31 7.56 -7.08
C ASP A 1 -4.49 8.47 -7.39
N SER A 2 -4.60 9.65 -6.76
CA SER A 2 -5.73 10.57 -6.97
C SER A 2 -5.91 10.97 -8.44
N GLU A 3 -4.86 10.79 -9.25
CA GLU A 3 -4.84 11.15 -10.67
C GLU A 3 -5.04 9.95 -11.61
N ASN A 4 -4.70 8.72 -11.21
CA ASN A 4 -4.54 7.59 -12.15
C ASN A 4 -5.45 6.37 -11.94
N ASP A 5 -6.33 6.35 -10.92
CA ASP A 5 -7.23 5.22 -10.58
C ASP A 5 -6.56 3.82 -10.61
N HIS A 6 -5.24 3.79 -10.42
CA HIS A 6 -4.44 2.59 -10.59
C HIS A 6 -4.43 1.75 -9.31
N ILE A 7 -4.66 0.45 -9.46
CA ILE A 7 -4.63 -0.53 -8.37
C ILE A 7 -3.24 -1.17 -8.32
N TYR A 8 -2.42 -0.78 -7.33
CA TYR A 8 -1.07 -1.34 -7.14
C TYR A 8 -1.06 -2.71 -6.45
N HIS A 9 -2.06 -2.97 -5.60
CA HIS A 9 -2.23 -4.22 -4.87
C HIS A 9 -3.73 -4.46 -4.62
N SER A 10 -4.15 -5.71 -4.72
CA SER A 10 -5.51 -6.14 -4.42
C SER A 10 -5.47 -7.56 -3.87
N GLU A 11 -6.08 -7.77 -2.71
CA GLU A 11 -6.20 -9.09 -2.10
C GLU A 11 -7.54 -9.24 -1.39
N LEU A 12 -8.04 -10.48 -1.33
CA LEU A 12 -9.25 -10.81 -0.58
C LEU A 12 -8.89 -11.07 0.88
N PHE A 13 -9.56 -10.37 1.79
CA PHE A 13 -9.43 -10.57 3.23
C PHE A 13 -10.72 -11.15 3.83
N THR A 14 -10.65 -12.39 4.32
CA THR A 14 -11.78 -13.05 4.98
C THR A 14 -11.79 -12.78 6.48
N LEU A 15 -12.72 -11.96 6.95
CA LEU A 15 -12.90 -11.69 8.37
C LEU A 15 -13.91 -12.65 8.99
N THR A 16 -13.45 -13.59 9.82
CA THR A 16 -14.35 -14.45 10.60
C THR A 16 -14.83 -13.77 11.88
N LYS A 17 -15.98 -14.21 12.41
CA LYS A 17 -16.51 -13.72 13.70
C LYS A 17 -15.53 -13.91 14.87
N LYS A 18 -14.72 -14.97 14.84
CA LYS A 18 -13.66 -15.21 15.85
C LYS A 18 -12.54 -14.18 15.73
N MET A 19 -12.08 -13.90 14.51
CA MET A 19 -11.05 -12.87 14.25
C MET A 19 -11.53 -11.49 14.66
N ALA A 20 -12.75 -11.11 14.29
CA ALA A 20 -13.34 -9.81 14.65
C ALA A 20 -13.41 -9.58 16.17
N ARG A 21 -13.59 -10.64 16.95
CA ARG A 21 -13.58 -10.59 18.43
C ARG A 21 -12.17 -10.67 19.03
N GLY A 22 -11.19 -11.11 18.27
CA GLY A 22 -9.81 -11.31 18.70
C GLY A 22 -8.94 -10.05 18.66
N GLY A 23 -9.48 -8.92 18.19
CA GLY A 23 -8.78 -7.64 18.13
C GLY A 23 -8.32 -7.24 16.71
N PRO A 24 -7.43 -6.24 16.60
CA PRO A 24 -6.96 -5.72 15.33
C PRO A 24 -6.29 -6.77 14.46
N GLN A 25 -6.56 -6.73 13.16
CA GLN A 25 -5.98 -7.63 12.16
C GLN A 25 -4.84 -6.92 11.44
N LYS A 26 -3.71 -7.60 11.27
CA LYS A 26 -2.55 -7.06 10.56
C LYS A 26 -2.44 -7.72 9.18
N ILE A 27 -2.38 -6.89 8.15
CA ILE A 27 -2.17 -7.30 6.76
C ILE A 27 -0.86 -6.64 6.30
N ASN A 28 0.00 -7.39 5.62
CA ASN A 28 1.28 -6.89 5.11
C ASN A 28 1.36 -7.16 3.61
N PHE A 29 1.64 -6.12 2.85
CA PHE A 29 1.89 -6.18 1.41
C PHE A 29 2.89 -5.09 1.04
N THR A 30 3.51 -5.23 -0.12
CA THR A 30 4.44 -4.24 -0.67
C THR A 30 3.90 -3.72 -1.99
N VAL A 31 3.90 -2.41 -2.16
CA VAL A 31 3.51 -1.75 -3.41
C VAL A 31 4.75 -1.11 -4.04
N PRO A 32 4.83 -1.05 -5.37
CA PRO A 32 5.87 -0.30 -6.05
C PRO A 32 5.72 1.22 -5.80
N LEU A 33 6.86 1.90 -5.74
CA LEU A 33 6.94 3.36 -5.76
C LEU A 33 7.60 3.78 -7.07
N PHE A 34 7.00 4.74 -7.77
CA PHE A 34 7.46 5.25 -9.07
C PHE A 34 7.88 6.70 -8.94
N GLU A 35 8.82 7.16 -9.78
CA GLU A 35 9.25 8.55 -9.82
C GLU A 35 8.72 9.27 -11.08
N PRO A 36 8.18 10.51 -10.95
CA PRO A 36 7.92 11.23 -9.70
C PRO A 36 6.81 10.55 -8.90
N HIS A 37 7.03 10.37 -7.60
CA HIS A 37 6.02 9.73 -6.75
C HIS A 37 4.80 10.62 -6.53
N PRO A 38 3.59 10.06 -6.42
CA PRO A 38 2.41 10.87 -6.10
C PRO A 38 2.48 11.42 -4.68
N ALA A 39 1.60 12.35 -4.33
CA ALA A 39 1.54 12.92 -2.98
C ALA A 39 1.05 11.92 -1.92
N GLN A 40 0.22 10.94 -2.33
CA GLN A 40 -0.36 9.94 -1.44
C GLN A 40 -0.89 8.72 -2.19
N TYR A 41 -0.97 7.59 -1.47
CA TYR A 41 -1.76 6.42 -1.86
C TYR A 41 -3.04 6.31 -1.04
N TYR A 42 -3.99 5.52 -1.54
CA TYR A 42 -5.21 5.18 -0.82
C TYR A 42 -5.30 3.67 -0.64
N ILE A 43 -5.60 3.24 0.57
CA ILE A 43 -6.09 1.89 0.85
C ILE A 43 -7.62 1.98 0.85
N ARG A 44 -8.26 1.13 0.05
CA ARG A 44 -9.71 0.98 0.04
C ARG A 44 -10.06 -0.45 0.47
N ALA A 45 -10.78 -0.58 1.59
CA ALA A 45 -11.37 -1.83 2.02
C ALA A 45 -12.86 -1.80 1.67
N VAL A 46 -13.32 -2.74 0.85
CA VAL A 46 -14.71 -2.82 0.39
C VAL A 46 -15.29 -4.17 0.80
N SER A 47 -16.55 -4.18 1.24
CA SER A 47 -17.25 -5.44 1.49
C SER A 47 -17.92 -5.98 0.22
N ASP A 48 -17.67 -7.25 -0.08
CA ASP A 48 -18.35 -7.95 -1.18
C ASP A 48 -19.82 -8.29 -0.89
N SER A 49 -20.26 -8.19 0.37
CA SER A 49 -21.60 -8.63 0.80
C SER A 49 -22.50 -7.52 1.30
N TRP A 50 -21.96 -6.32 1.55
CA TRP A 50 -22.71 -5.22 2.15
C TRP A 50 -22.59 -3.97 1.28
N LEU A 51 -23.73 -3.48 0.80
CA LEU A 51 -23.80 -2.26 -0.02
C LEU A 51 -23.27 -1.06 0.77
N GLN A 52 -22.47 -0.21 0.10
CA GLN A 52 -21.86 1.00 0.68
C GLN A 52 -20.99 0.75 1.92
N SER A 53 -20.59 -0.50 2.17
CA SER A 53 -19.65 -0.83 3.24
C SER A 53 -18.23 -0.74 2.69
N GLU A 54 -17.69 0.48 2.71
CA GLU A 54 -16.30 0.75 2.37
C GLU A 54 -15.61 1.64 3.40
N ALA A 55 -14.29 1.49 3.49
CA ALA A 55 -13.43 2.37 4.26
C ALA A 55 -12.23 2.77 3.40
N ILE A 56 -11.91 4.06 3.41
CA ILE A 56 -10.80 4.64 2.66
C ILE A 56 -9.80 5.24 3.64
N HIS A 57 -8.53 4.89 3.48
CA HIS A 57 -7.43 5.42 4.28
C HIS A 57 -6.33 5.99 3.38
N ALA A 58 -5.93 7.24 3.62
CA ALA A 58 -4.88 7.91 2.87
C ALA A 58 -3.50 7.70 3.52
N ILE A 59 -2.51 7.32 2.70
CA ILE A 59 -1.10 7.20 3.08
C ILE A 59 -0.36 8.35 2.41
N SER A 60 0.05 9.36 3.18
CA SER A 60 0.78 10.51 2.66
C SER A 60 2.27 10.22 2.48
N PHE A 61 2.85 10.73 1.39
CA PHE A 61 4.28 10.67 1.09
C PHE A 61 5.02 11.98 1.36
N LEU A 62 4.37 12.97 2.00
CA LEU A 62 4.94 14.30 2.24
C LEU A 62 6.31 14.27 2.94
N ASN A 63 6.56 13.26 3.77
CA ASN A 63 7.81 13.07 4.51
C ASN A 63 8.44 11.69 4.22
N LEU A 64 8.21 11.11 3.04
CA LEU A 64 8.76 9.81 2.68
C LEU A 64 10.26 9.95 2.34
N THR A 65 11.13 9.50 3.25
CA THR A 65 12.57 9.40 2.96
C THR A 65 12.87 8.03 2.36
N LEU A 66 13.30 8.02 1.09
CA LEU A 66 13.74 6.79 0.43
C LEU A 66 15.15 6.41 0.87
N PRO A 67 15.43 5.11 1.08
CA PRO A 67 16.78 4.66 1.32
C PRO A 67 17.63 4.97 0.09
N GLU A 68 18.89 5.34 0.31
CA GLU A 68 19.85 5.56 -0.77
C GLU A 68 20.03 4.25 -1.56
N VAL A 69 19.83 4.32 -2.87
CA VAL A 69 20.11 3.18 -3.75
C VAL A 69 21.62 3.01 -3.74
N ILE A 70 22.12 2.02 -2.99
CA ILE A 70 23.54 1.67 -3.00
C ILE A 70 23.86 1.06 -4.36
N CYS A 71 24.12 1.92 -5.34
CA CYS A 71 24.68 1.53 -6.62
C CYS A 71 26.18 1.35 -6.39
N ARG A 72 26.61 0.15 -5.95
CA ARG A 72 28.03 -0.19 -6.04
C ARG A 72 28.38 -0.33 -7.52
N THR A 73 28.81 0.76 -8.14
CA THR A 73 29.59 0.68 -9.36
C THR A 73 30.86 -0.06 -8.97
N VAL A 74 30.95 -1.34 -9.31
CA VAL A 74 32.22 -2.06 -9.27
C VAL A 74 33.09 -1.29 -10.27
N GLN A 75 34.02 -0.48 -9.76
CA GLN A 75 35.06 0.09 -10.59
C GLN A 75 35.83 -1.12 -11.11
N LEU A 76 35.68 -1.45 -12.40
CA LEU A 76 36.64 -2.29 -13.10
C LEU A 76 37.94 -1.50 -13.11
N ASP A 77 38.80 -1.82 -12.15
CA ASP A 77 40.18 -1.40 -12.16
C ASP A 77 40.87 -1.97 -13.41
N THR A 78 41.47 -1.04 -14.16
CA THR A 78 42.13 -1.17 -15.46
C THR A 78 43.13 -2.30 -15.56
#